data_AF-A0A3C1W6C6-F1
#
_entry.id   AF-A0A3C1W6C6-F1
#
_cell.length_a   1.000
_cell.length_b   1.000
_cell.length_c   1.000
_cell.angle_alpha   90.00
_cell.angle_beta   90.00
_cell.angle_gamma   90.00
#
_symmetry.space_group_name_H-M   'P 1'
#
loop_
_entity.id
_entity.type
_entity.pdbx_description
1 polymer ?
#
loop_
_entity_poly.entity_id
_entity_poly.type
_entity_poly.pdbx_seq_one_letter_code
_entity_poly.pdbx_strand_id
1 'polypeptide(L)'
;MSITAWQMQALKAGYHTRLNFRNMPQCISKALTYCEGRQNSNGGFGYTGTSPVGGGHFTLTGAGVLCFQQHKGTSNRAARKGMDYIDRHAKISYNGGPCNLYEHYYVSQAAINQGGKSWLDYNDKFRDTLLSGQQGDGHFRSPPNPGPGNKNDPVYHTALATLMLEVYYRFLPGTGFGL
;
A
#
# COMPACT_ATOMS: atom_id res chain seq x y z
N MET A 1 9.72 6.10 6.36
CA MET A 1 8.84 5.73 5.21
C MET A 1 7.36 5.87 5.47
N SER A 2 6.78 5.24 6.51
CA SER A 2 5.31 5.21 6.73
C SER A 2 4.64 6.59 6.74
N ILE A 3 5.16 7.55 7.51
CA ILE A 3 4.61 8.92 7.56
C ILE A 3 4.74 9.63 6.22
N THR A 4 5.89 9.48 5.54
CA THR A 4 6.12 10.05 4.21
C THR A 4 5.07 9.60 3.20
N ALA A 5 4.66 8.32 3.23
CA ALA A 5 3.68 7.78 2.30
C ALA A 5 2.28 8.43 2.46
N TRP A 6 1.85 8.70 3.70
CA TRP A 6 0.61 9.46 3.94
C TRP A 6 0.70 10.88 3.40
N GLN A 7 1.82 11.57 3.64
CA GLN A 7 2.03 12.93 3.13
C GLN A 7 2.07 12.96 1.59
N MET A 8 2.65 11.95 0.96
CA MET A 8 2.70 11.83 -0.51
C MET A 8 1.32 11.62 -1.13
N GLN A 9 0.44 10.83 -0.48
CA GLN A 9 -0.96 10.70 -0.89
C GLN A 9 -1.73 12.02 -0.72
N ALA A 10 -1.50 12.73 0.39
CA ALA A 10 -2.11 14.04 0.62
C ALA A 10 -1.67 15.07 -0.45
N LEU A 11 -0.39 15.10 -0.81
CA LEU A 11 0.12 15.95 -1.90
C LEU A 11 -0.51 15.58 -3.25
N LYS A 12 -0.69 14.28 -3.55
CA LYS A 12 -1.38 13.84 -4.76
C LYS A 12 -2.85 14.28 -4.77
N ALA A 13 -3.55 14.15 -3.65
CA ALA A 13 -4.94 14.60 -3.52
C ALA A 13 -5.06 16.13 -3.70
N GLY A 14 -4.18 16.91 -3.07
CA GLY A 14 -4.14 18.37 -3.24
C GLY A 14 -3.89 18.81 -4.69
N TYR A 15 -3.04 18.07 -5.42
CA TYR A 15 -2.86 18.30 -6.85
C TYR A 15 -4.16 18.07 -7.65
N HIS A 16 -4.94 17.03 -7.33
CA HIS A 16 -6.23 16.76 -7.99
C HIS A 16 -7.31 17.79 -7.70
N THR A 17 -7.26 18.46 -6.54
CA THR A 17 -8.16 19.57 -6.21
C THR A 17 -7.71 20.90 -6.83
N ARG A 18 -6.66 20.89 -7.65
CA ARG A 18 -6.04 22.09 -8.28
C ARG A 18 -5.47 23.08 -7.25
N LEU A 19 -5.26 22.65 -6.02
CA LEU A 19 -4.53 23.43 -5.02
C LEU A 19 -3.05 23.41 -5.40
N ASN A 20 -2.49 24.58 -5.70
CA ASN A 20 -1.08 24.73 -6.02
C ASN A 20 -0.38 25.49 -4.88
N PHE A 21 0.42 24.76 -4.10
CA PHE A 21 1.22 25.36 -3.04
C PHE A 21 2.64 25.64 -3.54
N ARG A 22 3.22 26.75 -3.07
CA ARG A 22 4.61 27.10 -3.37
C ARG A 22 5.53 25.94 -2.99
N ASN A 23 6.42 25.56 -3.92
CA ASN A 23 7.40 24.48 -3.78
C ASN A 23 6.85 23.04 -3.75
N MET A 24 5.56 22.81 -4.07
CA MET A 24 5.00 21.46 -4.11
C MET A 24 5.81 20.47 -4.97
N PRO A 25 6.24 20.81 -6.21
CA PRO A 25 7.05 19.91 -7.03
C PRO A 25 8.39 19.52 -6.36
N GLN A 26 9.05 20.48 -5.71
CA GLN A 26 10.31 20.28 -5.01
C GLN A 26 10.12 19.37 -3.77
N CYS A 27 9.03 19.55 -3.03
CA CYS A 27 8.68 18.68 -1.91
C CYS A 27 8.45 17.23 -2.37
N ILE A 28 7.67 17.03 -3.44
CA ILE A 28 7.43 15.72 -4.05
C ILE A 28 8.75 15.09 -4.50
N SER A 29 9.61 15.85 -5.18
CA SER A 29 10.91 15.36 -5.63
C SER A 29 11.79 14.89 -4.46
N LYS A 30 11.91 15.69 -3.41
CA LYS A 30 12.70 15.34 -2.22
C LYS A 30 12.15 14.12 -1.50
N ALA A 31 10.82 14.02 -1.39
CA ALA A 31 10.17 12.87 -0.80
C ALA A 31 10.40 11.58 -1.60
N LEU A 32 10.32 11.64 -2.93
CA LEU A 32 10.63 10.49 -3.80
C LEU A 32 12.10 10.06 -3.69
N THR A 33 13.06 11.00 -3.66
CA THR A 33 14.48 10.69 -3.42
C THR A 33 14.67 10.02 -2.06
N TYR A 34 14.01 10.53 -1.01
CA TYR A 34 14.04 9.88 0.30
C TYR A 34 13.46 8.47 0.24
N CYS A 35 12.33 8.25 -0.45
CA CYS A 35 11.71 6.94 -0.61
C CYS A 35 12.61 5.96 -1.37
N GLU A 36 13.24 6.40 -2.46
CA GLU A 36 14.16 5.57 -3.25
C GLU A 36 15.35 5.09 -2.40
N GLY A 37 15.89 5.97 -1.54
CA GLY A 37 16.95 5.63 -0.59
C GLY A 37 16.55 4.63 0.50
N ARG A 38 15.30 4.16 0.54
CA ARG A 38 14.82 3.09 1.44
C ARG A 38 14.54 1.79 0.72
N GLN A 39 14.70 1.74 -0.61
CA GLN A 39 14.53 0.52 -1.38
C GLN A 39 15.75 -0.39 -1.24
N ASN A 40 15.51 -1.64 -0.89
CA ASN A 40 16.51 -2.70 -0.90
C ASN A 40 16.81 -3.18 -2.34
N SER A 41 17.95 -3.83 -2.55
CA SER A 41 18.29 -4.44 -3.84
C SER A 41 17.27 -5.49 -4.29
N ASN A 42 16.59 -6.17 -3.36
CA ASN A 42 15.53 -7.14 -3.65
C ASN A 42 14.16 -6.50 -3.99
N GLY A 43 14.05 -5.17 -3.98
CA GLY A 43 12.84 -4.42 -4.33
C GLY A 43 11.97 -3.97 -3.15
N GLY A 44 12.12 -4.57 -1.97
CA GLY A 44 11.37 -4.20 -0.77
C GLY A 44 11.75 -2.81 -0.22
N PHE A 45 10.83 -2.14 0.47
CA PHE A 45 11.09 -0.83 1.09
C PHE A 45 11.15 -0.93 2.63
N GLY A 46 12.25 -0.46 3.22
CA GLY A 46 12.48 -0.45 4.66
C GLY A 46 11.88 0.78 5.37
N TYR A 47 11.88 0.77 6.71
CA TYR A 47 11.29 1.87 7.51
C TYR A 47 12.20 3.10 7.60
N THR A 48 13.36 2.93 8.24
CA THR A 48 14.42 3.94 8.41
C THR A 48 15.61 3.71 7.50
N GLY A 49 15.87 2.46 7.08
CA GLY A 49 16.97 2.09 6.18
C GLY A 49 16.48 1.26 4.99
N THR A 50 17.39 0.52 4.37
CA THR A 50 17.11 -0.42 3.28
C THR A 50 16.91 -1.86 3.76
N SER A 51 16.87 -2.10 5.07
CA SER A 51 16.64 -3.40 5.67
C SER A 51 15.21 -3.54 6.17
N PRO A 52 14.65 -4.77 6.20
CA PRO A 52 13.33 -5.00 6.77
C PRO A 52 13.40 -4.84 8.29
N VAL A 53 12.30 -4.40 8.90
CA VAL A 53 12.18 -4.29 10.36
C VAL A 53 11.43 -5.52 10.87
N GLY A 54 12.15 -6.40 11.59
CA GLY A 54 11.59 -7.62 12.18
C GLY A 54 11.27 -8.71 11.15
N GLY A 55 11.73 -9.94 11.40
CA GLY A 55 11.29 -11.14 10.65
C GLY A 55 11.65 -11.19 9.15
N GLY A 56 12.46 -10.28 8.62
CA GLY A 56 12.95 -10.32 7.24
C GLY A 56 11.96 -9.83 6.15
N HIS A 57 10.74 -9.41 6.54
CA HIS A 57 9.69 -8.99 5.61
C HIS A 57 9.58 -7.47 5.48
N PHE A 58 9.42 -6.96 4.27
CA PHE A 58 9.34 -5.52 3.99
C PHE A 58 7.89 -5.02 3.97
N THR A 59 7.33 -4.81 5.17
CA THR A 59 5.93 -4.39 5.38
C THR A 59 5.55 -3.04 4.76
N LEU A 60 6.53 -2.21 4.36
CA LEU A 60 6.29 -0.90 3.74
C LEU A 60 6.47 -0.88 2.23
N THR A 61 6.63 -2.05 1.60
CA THR A 61 6.85 -2.12 0.16
C THR A 61 5.68 -1.50 -0.61
N GLY A 62 4.43 -1.83 -0.26
CA GLY A 62 3.26 -1.19 -0.86
C GLY A 62 3.29 0.33 -0.74
N ALA A 63 3.70 0.85 0.42
CA ALA A 63 3.76 2.30 0.67
C ALA A 63 4.81 2.98 -0.22
N GLY A 64 5.99 2.37 -0.36
CA GLY A 64 7.04 2.85 -1.27
C GLY A 64 6.58 2.82 -2.73
N VAL A 65 6.01 1.71 -3.19
CA VAL A 65 5.50 1.55 -4.56
C VAL A 65 4.46 2.61 -4.88
N LEU A 66 3.48 2.81 -3.99
CA LEU A 66 2.39 3.75 -4.20
C LEU A 66 2.88 5.19 -4.35
N CYS A 67 3.88 5.60 -3.57
CA CYS A 67 4.53 6.92 -3.74
C CYS A 67 5.04 7.12 -5.17
N PHE A 68 5.69 6.11 -5.76
CA PHE A 68 6.20 6.22 -7.13
C PHE A 68 5.07 6.13 -8.16
N GLN A 69 4.13 5.20 -8.01
CA GLN A 69 3.01 5.06 -8.96
C GLN A 69 2.20 6.36 -9.06
N GLN A 70 1.85 6.97 -7.92
CA GLN A 70 1.01 8.19 -7.91
C GLN A 70 1.70 9.42 -8.53
N HIS A 71 3.03 9.51 -8.43
CA HIS A 71 3.78 10.71 -8.82
C HIS A 71 4.65 10.54 -10.07
N LYS A 72 4.90 9.30 -10.51
CA LYS A 72 5.78 8.94 -11.65
C LYS A 72 5.22 7.84 -12.54
N GLY A 73 4.09 7.23 -12.20
CA GLY A 73 3.48 6.13 -12.97
C GLY A 73 4.02 4.75 -12.63
N THR A 74 3.29 3.72 -13.06
CA THR A 74 3.59 2.29 -12.81
C THR A 74 4.86 1.81 -13.52
N SER A 75 5.25 2.48 -14.62
CA SER A 75 6.48 2.20 -15.35
C SER A 75 7.75 2.77 -14.68
N ASN A 76 7.64 3.41 -13.52
CA ASN A 76 8.82 3.83 -12.78
C ASN A 76 9.63 2.61 -12.29
N ARG A 77 10.97 2.67 -12.38
CA ARG A 77 11.87 1.57 -11.99
C ARG A 77 11.67 1.14 -10.53
N ALA A 78 11.55 2.08 -9.60
CA ALA A 78 11.38 1.78 -8.19
C ALA A 78 10.01 1.14 -7.92
N ALA A 79 8.96 1.61 -8.60
CA ALA A 79 7.62 1.01 -8.55
C ALA A 79 7.63 -0.44 -9.04
N ARG A 80 8.20 -0.72 -10.23
CA ARG A 80 8.27 -2.09 -10.77
C ARG A 80 9.00 -3.05 -9.84
N LYS A 81 10.17 -2.66 -9.34
CA LYS A 81 10.94 -3.50 -8.40
C LYS A 81 10.17 -3.81 -7.12
N GLY A 82 9.42 -2.83 -6.59
CA GLY A 82 8.59 -3.06 -5.42
C GLY A 82 7.37 -3.93 -5.72
N MET A 83 6.76 -3.80 -6.90
CA MET A 83 5.70 -4.72 -7.35
C MET A 83 6.22 -6.14 -7.51
N ASP A 84 7.40 -6.34 -8.10
CA ASP A 84 8.04 -7.67 -8.19
C ASP A 84 8.23 -8.30 -6.80
N TYR A 85 8.56 -7.50 -5.80
CA TYR A 85 8.65 -7.96 -4.41
C TYR A 85 7.26 -8.33 -3.87
N ILE A 86 6.25 -7.46 -4.05
CA ILE A 86 4.87 -7.69 -3.61
C ILE A 86 4.33 -9.00 -4.22
N ASP A 87 4.48 -9.20 -5.52
CA ASP A 87 3.94 -10.36 -6.23
C ASP A 87 4.52 -11.69 -5.70
N ARG A 88 5.78 -11.68 -5.26
CA ARG A 88 6.47 -12.85 -4.68
C ARG A 88 6.20 -13.06 -3.20
N HIS A 89 5.99 -12.00 -2.43
CA HIS A 89 6.06 -12.05 -0.97
C HIS A 89 4.75 -11.71 -0.26
N ALA A 90 3.78 -11.07 -0.92
CA ALA A 90 2.51 -10.70 -0.29
C ALA A 90 1.71 -11.96 0.09
N LYS A 91 1.44 -12.07 1.40
CA LYS A 91 0.63 -13.14 2.01
C LYS A 91 -0.32 -12.52 3.01
N ILE A 92 -1.61 -12.79 2.85
CA ILE A 92 -2.67 -12.34 3.74
C ILE A 92 -3.50 -13.56 4.15
N SER A 93 -3.68 -13.79 5.45
CA SER A 93 -4.56 -14.86 5.95
C SER A 93 -5.06 -14.57 7.36
N TYR A 94 -6.38 -14.56 7.53
CA TYR A 94 -7.03 -14.55 8.85
C TYR A 94 -6.95 -15.92 9.56
N ASN A 95 -6.59 -16.98 8.84
CA ASN A 95 -6.48 -18.35 9.34
C ASN A 95 -5.01 -18.68 9.68
N GLY A 96 -4.45 -17.97 10.66
CA GLY A 96 -3.15 -18.28 11.25
C GLY A 96 -1.91 -17.79 10.47
N GLY A 97 -2.08 -16.97 9.42
CA GLY A 97 -0.97 -16.38 8.67
C GLY A 97 -0.65 -14.93 9.06
N PRO A 98 0.33 -14.29 8.39
CA PRO A 98 0.52 -12.85 8.49
C PRO A 98 -0.72 -12.15 7.91
N CYS A 99 -1.23 -11.14 8.62
CA CYS A 99 -2.36 -10.35 8.16
C CYS A 99 -2.25 -8.93 8.73
N ASN A 100 -1.18 -8.25 8.31
CA ASN A 100 -0.94 -6.87 8.66
C ASN A 100 -1.81 -5.97 7.75
N LEU A 101 -2.98 -5.55 8.25
CA LEU A 101 -3.92 -4.74 7.46
C LEU A 101 -3.29 -3.41 7.02
N TYR A 102 -2.37 -2.83 7.79
CA TYR A 102 -1.71 -1.58 7.41
C TYR A 102 -0.82 -1.75 6.18
N GLU A 103 -0.09 -2.86 6.11
CA GLU A 103 0.67 -3.22 4.91
C GLU A 103 -0.28 -3.42 3.72
N HIS A 104 -1.34 -4.22 3.92
CA HIS A 104 -2.22 -4.59 2.82
C HIS A 104 -3.14 -3.46 2.34
N TYR A 105 -3.38 -2.45 3.17
CA TYR A 105 -3.94 -1.17 2.72
C TYR A 105 -3.11 -0.53 1.60
N TYR A 106 -1.78 -0.51 1.74
CA TYR A 106 -0.93 0.02 0.67
C TYR A 106 -0.75 -0.96 -0.48
N VAL A 107 -0.66 -2.26 -0.19
CA VAL A 107 -0.50 -3.29 -1.23
C VAL A 107 -1.73 -3.36 -2.14
N SER A 108 -2.95 -3.28 -1.60
CA SER A 108 -4.19 -3.28 -2.39
C SER A 108 -4.23 -2.11 -3.38
N GLN A 109 -3.88 -0.90 -2.94
CA GLN A 109 -3.76 0.26 -3.82
C GLN A 109 -2.64 0.10 -4.87
N ALA A 110 -1.48 -0.43 -4.46
CA ALA A 110 -0.36 -0.63 -5.38
C ALA A 110 -0.69 -1.67 -6.47
N ALA A 111 -1.33 -2.77 -6.07
CA ALA A 111 -1.72 -3.86 -6.96
C ALA A 111 -2.81 -3.41 -7.94
N ILE A 112 -3.87 -2.71 -7.49
CA ILE A 112 -4.92 -2.26 -8.41
C ILE A 112 -4.43 -1.17 -9.38
N ASN A 113 -3.52 -0.28 -8.94
CA ASN A 113 -2.87 0.69 -9.82
C ASN A 113 -1.99 0.00 -10.86
N GLN A 114 -1.30 -1.08 -10.48
CA GLN A 114 -0.52 -1.89 -11.40
C GLN A 114 -1.42 -2.60 -12.42
N GLY A 115 -2.60 -3.05 -11.98
CA GLY A 115 -3.57 -3.75 -12.80
C GLY A 115 -3.07 -5.12 -13.26
N GLY A 116 -3.73 -5.66 -14.30
CA GLY A 116 -3.32 -6.90 -14.96
C GLY A 116 -3.15 -8.08 -14.00
N LYS A 117 -2.13 -8.90 -14.25
CA LYS A 117 -1.87 -10.12 -13.47
C LYS A 117 -1.58 -9.83 -11.99
N SER A 118 -0.80 -8.79 -11.68
CA SER A 118 -0.46 -8.44 -10.29
C SER A 118 -1.72 -8.11 -9.49
N TRP A 119 -2.68 -7.38 -10.08
CA TRP A 119 -3.97 -7.14 -9.43
C TRP A 119 -4.76 -8.44 -9.26
N LEU A 120 -4.94 -9.23 -10.32
CA LEU A 120 -5.74 -10.46 -10.28
C LEU A 120 -5.22 -11.45 -9.23
N ASP A 121 -3.91 -11.71 -9.22
CA ASP A 121 -3.26 -12.63 -8.28
C ASP A 121 -3.34 -12.14 -6.82
N TYR A 122 -3.17 -10.83 -6.60
CA TYR A 122 -3.30 -10.27 -5.26
C TYR A 122 -4.75 -10.31 -4.80
N ASN A 123 -5.68 -9.95 -5.68
CA ASN A 123 -7.10 -9.81 -5.36
C ASN A 123 -7.73 -11.14 -4.95
N ASP A 124 -7.33 -12.23 -5.62
CA ASP A 124 -7.74 -13.61 -5.30
C ASP A 124 -7.38 -13.99 -3.86
N LYS A 125 -6.20 -13.56 -3.38
CA LYS A 125 -5.76 -13.77 -1.98
C LYS A 125 -6.46 -12.82 -1.00
N PHE A 126 -6.69 -11.58 -1.43
CA PHE A 126 -7.07 -10.47 -0.57
C PHE A 126 -8.56 -10.44 -0.23
N ARG A 127 -9.45 -10.49 -1.24
CA ARG A 127 -10.86 -10.12 -1.08
C ARG A 127 -11.57 -11.01 -0.07
N ASP A 128 -11.59 -12.31 -0.34
CA ASP A 128 -12.37 -13.26 0.46
C ASP A 128 -11.72 -13.49 1.82
N THR A 129 -10.39 -13.43 1.88
CA THR A 129 -9.63 -13.44 3.14
C THR A 129 -10.02 -12.25 4.02
N LEU A 130 -10.05 -11.02 3.48
CA LEU A 130 -10.42 -9.85 4.27
C LEU A 130 -11.87 -9.98 4.76
N LEU A 131 -12.81 -10.35 3.87
CA LEU A 131 -14.22 -10.50 4.21
C LEU A 131 -14.47 -11.57 5.29
N SER A 132 -13.64 -12.62 5.37
CA SER A 132 -13.70 -13.60 6.46
C SER A 132 -13.42 -13.02 7.86
N GLY A 133 -12.86 -11.81 7.92
CA GLY A 133 -12.65 -11.04 9.15
C GLY A 133 -13.86 -10.20 9.58
N GLN A 134 -14.85 -10.01 8.70
CA GLN A 134 -16.02 -9.18 9.00
C GLN A 134 -16.96 -9.88 9.99
N GLN A 135 -17.49 -9.12 10.95
CA GLN A 135 -18.45 -9.57 11.95
C GLN A 135 -19.88 -9.18 11.56
N GLY A 136 -20.88 -9.75 12.25
CA GLY A 136 -22.30 -9.56 11.91
C GLY A 136 -22.83 -8.13 12.04
N ASP A 137 -22.17 -7.28 12.83
CA ASP A 137 -22.44 -5.84 12.96
C ASP A 137 -21.65 -4.98 11.95
N GLY A 138 -20.87 -5.62 11.07
CA GLY A 138 -20.10 -4.99 9.99
C GLY A 138 -18.67 -4.60 10.35
N HIS A 139 -18.26 -4.63 11.63
CA HIS A 139 -16.86 -4.33 11.98
C HIS A 139 -15.91 -5.45 11.58
N PHE A 140 -14.62 -5.16 11.44
CA PHE A 140 -13.59 -6.17 11.17
C PHE A 140 -12.84 -6.52 12.44
N ARG A 141 -12.79 -7.83 12.77
CA ARG A 141 -12.05 -8.31 13.93
C ARG A 141 -10.55 -8.12 13.75
N SER A 142 -9.82 -8.10 14.87
CA SER A 142 -8.36 -8.10 14.84
C SER A 142 -7.85 -9.34 14.10
N PRO A 143 -6.97 -9.17 13.09
CA PRO A 143 -6.31 -10.30 12.47
C PRO A 143 -5.35 -10.99 13.46
N PRO A 144 -4.98 -12.26 13.23
CA PRO A 144 -4.11 -13.01 14.15
C PRO A 144 -2.73 -12.36 14.34
N ASN A 145 -2.23 -11.65 13.32
CA ASN A 145 -0.96 -10.94 13.32
C ASN A 145 -1.15 -9.52 12.78
N PRO A 146 -1.71 -8.59 13.57
CA PRO A 146 -2.11 -7.24 13.11
C PRO A 146 -0.95 -6.30 12.80
N GLY A 147 0.29 -6.72 13.05
CA GLY A 147 1.45 -5.84 12.97
C GLY A 147 1.57 -4.95 14.22
N PRO A 148 2.40 -3.88 14.16
CA PRO A 148 2.72 -3.06 15.33
C PRO A 148 1.63 -2.05 15.73
N GLY A 149 0.63 -1.79 14.88
CA GLY A 149 -0.45 -0.83 15.16
C GLY A 149 -1.59 -1.44 15.95
N ASN A 150 -2.09 -0.70 16.95
CA ASN A 150 -3.34 -0.87 17.71
C ASN A 150 -4.01 -2.26 17.63
N LYS A 151 -3.31 -3.28 18.13
CA LYS A 151 -3.66 -4.70 17.94
C LYS A 151 -5.06 -5.11 18.41
N ASN A 152 -5.70 -4.30 19.25
CA ASN A 152 -7.01 -4.58 19.86
C ASN A 152 -8.03 -3.47 19.59
N ASP A 153 -7.84 -2.65 18.56
CA ASP A 153 -8.74 -1.55 18.22
C ASP A 153 -9.64 -1.91 17.02
N PRO A 154 -10.93 -2.21 17.23
CA PRO A 154 -11.85 -2.54 16.15
C PRO A 154 -12.09 -1.37 15.19
N VAL A 155 -11.96 -0.11 15.64
CA VAL A 155 -12.08 1.07 14.77
C VAL A 155 -10.93 1.09 13.78
N TYR A 156 -9.71 0.86 14.25
CA TYR A 156 -8.51 0.81 13.41
C TYR A 156 -8.59 -0.28 12.33
N HIS A 157 -8.96 -1.50 12.72
CA HIS A 157 -9.07 -2.61 11.78
C HIS A 157 -10.19 -2.40 10.77
N THR A 158 -11.35 -1.93 11.24
CA THR A 158 -12.48 -1.62 10.36
C THR A 158 -12.12 -0.51 9.37
N ALA A 159 -11.47 0.57 9.83
CA ALA A 159 -11.03 1.65 8.96
C ALA A 159 -10.06 1.16 7.87
N LEU A 160 -9.06 0.35 8.22
CA LEU A 160 -8.12 -0.21 7.25
C LEU A 160 -8.78 -1.19 6.28
N ALA A 161 -9.64 -2.08 6.76
CA ALA A 161 -10.38 -3.01 5.92
C ALA A 161 -11.29 -2.26 4.92
N THR A 162 -11.98 -1.22 5.39
CA THR A 162 -12.77 -0.33 4.53
C THR A 162 -11.89 0.34 3.48
N LEU A 163 -10.77 0.97 3.87
CA LEU A 163 -9.83 1.58 2.92
C LEU A 163 -9.26 0.59 1.89
N MET A 164 -9.06 -0.67 2.27
CA MET A 164 -8.65 -1.75 1.37
C MET A 164 -9.76 -2.10 0.38
N LEU A 165 -11.02 -2.16 0.80
CA LEU A 165 -12.16 -2.44 -0.08
C LEU A 165 -12.55 -1.23 -0.95
N GLU A 166 -12.21 -0.02 -0.53
CA GLU A 166 -12.48 1.20 -1.31
C GLU A 166 -11.74 1.21 -2.66
N VAL A 167 -10.69 0.41 -2.83
CA VAL A 167 -9.93 0.35 -4.09
C VAL A 167 -10.82 0.01 -5.28
N TYR A 168 -11.85 -0.83 -5.10
CA TYR A 168 -12.80 -1.19 -6.15
C TYR A 168 -13.64 -0.02 -6.66
N TYR A 169 -13.77 1.05 -5.87
CA TYR A 169 -14.63 2.19 -6.16
C TYR A 169 -13.86 3.45 -6.51
N ARG A 170 -12.63 3.60 -5.98
CA ARG A 170 -11.79 4.79 -6.19
C ARG A 170 -10.96 4.73 -7.47
N PHE A 171 -10.60 3.53 -7.91
CA PHE A 171 -9.83 3.32 -9.14
C PHE A 171 -10.80 2.72 -10.16
N LEU A 172 -11.32 3.57 -11.06
CA LEU A 172 -12.31 3.15 -12.05
C LEU A 172 -11.78 1.95 -12.86
N PRO A 173 -12.55 0.83 -12.95
CA PRO A 173 -12.25 -0.23 -13.89
C PRO A 173 -12.48 0.33 -15.31
N GLY A 174 -11.43 0.91 -15.90
CA GLY A 174 -11.50 1.51 -17.24
C GLY A 174 -10.50 2.63 -17.52
N THR A 175 -9.86 3.24 -16.52
CA THR A 175 -8.86 4.32 -16.74
C THR A 175 -7.42 3.82 -16.82
N GLY A 176 -7.23 2.53 -17.08
CA GLY A 176 -5.91 1.90 -17.30
C GLY A 176 -5.32 2.17 -18.69
N PHE A 177 -5.90 3.07 -19.48
CA PHE A 177 -5.21 3.67 -20.62
C PHE A 177 -4.52 4.94 -20.14
N GLY A 178 -3.22 5.03 -20.44
CA GLY A 178 -2.29 5.96 -19.83
C GLY A 178 -2.71 7.44 -19.89
N LEU A 179 -2.19 8.17 -18.90
CA LEU A 179 -1.50 9.42 -19.22
C LEU A 179 -0.10 9.07 -19.71
#